data_AF-A0A098E6H3-F1
#
_entry.id   AF-A0A098E6H3-F1
#
_cell.length_a   1.000
_cell.length_b   1.000
_cell.length_c   1.000
_cell.angle_alpha   90.00
_cell.angle_beta   90.00
_cell.angle_gamma   90.00
#
_symmetry.space_group_name_H-M   'P 1'
#
loop_
_entity.id
_entity.type
_entity.pdbx_description
1 polymer ?
#
loop_
_entity_poly.entity_id
_entity_poly.type
_entity_poly.pdbx_seq_one_letter_code
_entity_poly.pdbx_strand_id
1 'polypeptide(L)'
;MKLLVSVKNVLECINAIEGKVDIIDIKNPEEGALGACTPKTIREIVKISHNFNLPCSAAIGDVRHVGNASLAASGAAMCGADYIKAGLKTEDTKIAGSVMKEVVKEVRKYKNLNGENIKVVAVGFADWQRANTFPVEELYDVGLTSNCDVLMIDTSIKDGKNLFDFVKEKEILNFAKTAHALGFEVGVAGSLRNKEISVLKNIKEIDVIGVRGAVCPNFERKGEIDKDMVKELKENLERE
;
A
#
# COMPACT_ATOMS: atom_id res chain seq x y z
N MET A 1 -6.65 -1.28 13.58
CA MET A 1 -6.42 -0.75 12.21
C MET A 1 -5.40 0.36 12.27
N LYS A 2 -4.38 0.31 11.41
CA LYS A 2 -3.29 1.29 11.28
C LYS A 2 -3.56 2.24 10.11
N LEU A 3 -3.17 3.50 10.26
CA LEU A 3 -3.19 4.50 9.21
C LEU A 3 -1.85 4.51 8.46
N LEU A 4 -1.92 4.27 7.15
CA LEU A 4 -0.82 4.38 6.22
C LEU A 4 -1.02 5.63 5.35
N VAL A 5 -0.04 6.54 5.33
CA VAL A 5 -0.07 7.75 4.49
C VAL A 5 1.00 7.66 3.42
N SER A 6 0.57 7.80 2.16
CA SER A 6 1.51 7.78 1.03
C SER A 6 2.15 9.15 0.78
N VAL A 7 3.47 9.23 0.91
CA VAL A 7 4.30 10.43 0.75
C VAL A 7 5.21 10.32 -0.48
N LYS A 8 5.55 11.46 -1.10
CA LYS A 8 6.42 11.52 -2.29
C LYS A 8 7.78 12.19 -2.04
N ASN A 9 7.94 12.86 -0.90
CA ASN A 9 9.15 13.61 -0.56
C ASN A 9 9.34 13.73 0.98
N VAL A 10 10.45 14.33 1.40
CA VAL A 10 10.83 14.51 2.81
C VAL A 10 9.86 15.42 3.57
N LEU A 11 9.38 16.49 2.96
CA LEU A 11 8.45 17.43 3.62
C LEU A 11 7.12 16.75 3.94
N GLU A 12 6.56 16.00 2.98
CA GLU A 12 5.36 15.19 3.19
C GLU A 12 5.56 14.12 4.27
N CYS A 13 6.75 13.51 4.34
CA CYS A 13 7.09 12.57 5.42
C CYS A 13 7.02 13.24 6.80
N ILE A 14 7.65 14.40 6.96
CA ILE A 14 7.64 15.14 8.23
C ILE A 14 6.20 15.49 8.62
N ASN A 15 5.39 16.00 7.69
CA ASN A 15 3.99 16.33 7.94
C ASN A 15 3.18 15.11 8.38
N ALA A 16 3.39 13.95 7.74
CA ALA A 16 2.71 12.71 8.12
C ALA A 16 3.12 12.24 9.52
N ILE A 17 4.40 12.34 9.88
CA ILE A 17 4.91 12.00 11.23
C ILE A 17 4.30 12.93 12.29
N GLU A 18 4.30 14.25 12.05
CA GLU A 18 3.69 15.22 12.96
C GLU A 18 2.19 14.95 13.15
N GLY A 19 1.52 14.49 12.09
CA GLY A 19 0.12 14.06 12.09
C GLY A 19 -0.15 12.70 12.75
N LYS A 20 0.86 12.02 13.31
CA LYS A 20 0.73 10.73 14.03
C LYS A 20 0.32 9.55 13.15
N VAL A 21 0.81 9.51 11.90
CA VAL A 21 0.68 8.33 11.04
C VAL A 21 1.31 7.07 11.68
N ASP A 22 0.77 5.89 11.37
CA ASP A 22 1.31 4.61 11.86
C ASP A 22 2.34 3.99 10.88
N ILE A 23 2.17 4.21 9.57
CA ILE A 23 3.06 3.71 8.51
C ILE A 23 3.29 4.79 7.45
N ILE A 24 4.55 5.10 7.15
CA ILE A 24 4.92 5.96 6.03
C ILE A 24 4.98 5.11 4.76
N ASP A 25 4.33 5.53 3.67
CA ASP A 25 4.36 4.82 2.39
C ASP A 25 4.97 5.68 1.28
N ILE A 26 6.17 5.33 0.85
CA ILE A 26 6.90 6.07 -0.18
C ILE A 26 6.38 5.63 -1.55
N LYS A 27 5.76 6.56 -2.28
CA LYS A 27 5.35 6.34 -3.67
C LYS A 27 5.36 7.61 -4.50
N ASN A 28 5.46 7.44 -5.81
CA ASN A 28 5.41 8.53 -6.79
C ASN A 28 4.06 8.54 -7.53
N PRO A 29 3.15 9.48 -7.22
CA PRO A 29 1.85 9.60 -7.90
C PRO A 29 1.91 9.84 -9.42
N GLU A 30 3.04 10.34 -9.94
CA GLU A 30 3.24 10.61 -11.37
C GLU A 30 3.54 9.34 -12.18
N GLU A 31 3.99 8.27 -11.53
CA GLU A 31 4.34 6.99 -12.16
C GLU A 31 3.23 5.93 -12.03
N GLY A 32 2.00 6.35 -11.73
CA GLY A 32 0.84 5.47 -11.65
C GLY A 32 0.21 5.40 -10.25
N ALA A 33 -0.53 4.32 -9.99
CA ALA A 33 -1.23 4.13 -8.72
C ALA A 33 -0.24 3.80 -7.60
N LEU A 34 0.68 2.87 -7.87
CA LEU A 34 1.75 2.40 -6.98
C LEU A 34 3.13 2.78 -7.54
N GLY A 35 3.25 3.94 -8.20
CA GLY A 35 4.52 4.39 -8.81
C GLY A 35 5.69 4.44 -7.82
N ALA A 36 6.90 4.12 -8.28
CA ALA A 36 8.08 4.04 -7.43
C ALA A 36 8.75 5.42 -7.27
N CYS A 37 9.32 5.69 -6.08
CA CYS A 37 10.23 6.81 -5.91
C CYS A 37 11.68 6.39 -6.23
N THR A 38 12.55 7.38 -6.40
CA THR A 38 13.99 7.11 -6.60
C THR A 38 14.64 6.50 -5.35
N PRO A 39 15.72 5.70 -5.49
CA PRO A 39 16.46 5.16 -4.35
C PRO A 39 16.97 6.22 -3.37
N LYS A 40 17.31 7.42 -3.86
CA LYS A 40 17.71 8.56 -3.01
C LYS A 40 16.56 8.97 -2.09
N THR A 41 15.38 9.22 -2.67
CA THR A 41 14.18 9.59 -1.92
C THR A 41 13.79 8.53 -0.91
N ILE A 42 13.85 7.24 -1.30
CA ILE A 42 13.52 6.13 -0.39
C ILE A 42 14.47 6.13 0.80
N ARG A 43 15.79 6.17 0.58
CA ARG A 43 16.78 6.19 1.68
C ARG A 43 16.60 7.37 2.64
N GLU A 44 16.35 8.56 2.09
CA GLU A 44 16.13 9.77 2.90
C GLU A 44 14.90 9.62 3.80
N ILE A 45 13.78 9.18 3.24
CA ILE A 45 12.52 9.02 3.98
C ILE A 45 12.61 7.87 5.00
N VAL A 46 13.16 6.72 4.61
CA VAL A 46 13.37 5.57 5.51
C VAL A 46 14.18 5.99 6.74
N LYS A 47 15.30 6.69 6.53
CA LYS A 47 16.15 7.17 7.63
C LYS A 47 15.39 8.09 8.59
N ILE A 48 14.58 9.01 8.05
CA ILE A 48 13.78 9.92 8.87
C ILE A 48 12.72 9.12 9.64
N SER A 49 11.96 8.27 8.97
CA SER A 49 10.89 7.45 9.57
C SER A 49 11.41 6.58 10.73
N HIS A 50 12.56 5.93 10.54
CA HIS A 50 13.19 5.09 11.56
C HIS A 50 13.67 5.87 12.79
N ASN A 51 14.11 7.13 12.64
CA ASN A 51 14.43 7.98 13.79
C ASN A 51 13.21 8.25 14.70
N PHE A 52 12.00 8.08 14.18
CA PHE A 52 10.73 8.19 14.91
C PHE A 52 10.11 6.82 15.24
N ASN A 53 10.84 5.72 15.06
CA ASN A 53 10.35 4.33 15.22
C ASN A 53 9.10 4.02 14.37
N LEU A 54 8.99 4.64 13.20
CA LEU A 54 7.87 4.41 12.27
C LEU A 54 8.30 3.50 11.11
N PRO A 55 7.55 2.42 10.82
CA PRO A 55 7.82 1.56 9.68
C PRO A 55 7.56 2.30 8.37
N CYS A 56 8.34 1.93 7.35
CA CYS A 56 8.31 2.54 6.03
C CYS A 56 8.02 1.50 4.94
N SER A 57 6.92 1.71 4.22
CA SER A 57 6.56 0.99 2.99
C SER A 57 7.16 1.71 1.78
N ALA A 58 7.61 0.96 0.78
CA ALA A 58 8.03 1.50 -0.50
C ALA A 58 7.32 0.78 -1.64
N ALA A 59 6.68 1.55 -2.53
CA ALA A 59 6.08 1.02 -3.74
C ALA A 59 7.15 0.79 -4.82
N ILE A 60 7.08 -0.32 -5.54
CA ILE A 60 8.00 -0.68 -6.63
C ILE A 60 7.39 -0.52 -8.03
N GLY A 61 6.21 0.08 -8.12
CA GLY A 61 5.50 0.35 -9.38
C GLY A 61 4.23 -0.46 -9.58
N ASP A 62 3.52 -0.10 -10.65
CA ASP A 62 2.46 -0.90 -11.28
C ASP A 62 3.15 -1.96 -12.18
N VAL A 63 3.49 -3.11 -11.60
CA VAL A 63 4.36 -4.13 -12.18
C VAL A 63 3.63 -5.14 -13.08
N ARG A 64 4.36 -5.62 -14.09
CA ARG A 64 3.91 -6.66 -15.05
C ARG A 64 4.96 -7.72 -15.36
N HIS A 65 6.24 -7.40 -15.14
CA HIS A 65 7.37 -8.20 -15.59
C HIS A 65 8.25 -8.61 -14.42
N VAL A 66 8.57 -9.90 -14.36
CA VAL A 66 9.30 -10.54 -13.25
C VAL A 66 10.65 -9.85 -13.00
N GLY A 67 11.47 -9.69 -14.05
CA GLY A 67 12.83 -9.13 -13.92
C GLY A 67 12.85 -7.67 -13.44
N ASN A 68 11.94 -6.84 -13.95
CA ASN A 68 11.87 -5.43 -13.52
C ASN A 68 11.41 -5.33 -12.07
N ALA A 69 10.40 -6.12 -11.69
CA ALA A 69 9.86 -6.13 -10.33
C ALA A 69 10.89 -6.63 -9.31
N SER A 70 11.65 -7.69 -9.63
CA SER A 70 12.66 -8.24 -8.72
C SER A 70 13.84 -7.27 -8.54
N LEU A 71 14.31 -6.63 -9.60
CA LEU A 71 15.34 -5.59 -9.52
C LEU A 71 14.88 -4.39 -8.67
N ALA A 72 13.65 -3.91 -8.89
CA ALA A 72 13.08 -2.82 -8.12
C ALA A 72 12.90 -3.18 -6.63
N ALA A 73 12.44 -4.41 -6.35
CA ALA A 73 12.30 -4.92 -5.00
C ALA A 73 13.64 -5.01 -4.27
N SER A 74 14.68 -5.54 -4.92
CA SER A 74 16.05 -5.55 -4.39
C SER A 74 16.54 -4.14 -4.07
N GLY A 75 16.32 -3.20 -4.99
CA GLY A 75 16.66 -1.79 -4.79
C GLY A 75 15.94 -1.16 -3.59
N ALA A 76 14.63 -1.37 -3.45
CA ALA A 76 13.85 -0.88 -2.31
C ALA A 76 14.30 -1.50 -0.98
N ALA A 77 14.59 -2.81 -0.97
CA ALA A 77 15.12 -3.52 0.20
C ALA A 77 16.48 -2.94 0.64
N MET A 78 17.40 -2.71 -0.32
CA MET A 78 18.70 -2.07 -0.07
C MET A 78 18.60 -0.62 0.39
N CYS A 79 17.44 0.03 0.19
CA CYS A 79 17.18 1.37 0.72
C CYS A 79 16.65 1.33 2.17
N GLY A 80 16.35 0.15 2.71
CA GLY A 80 15.95 -0.06 4.10
C GLY A 80 14.44 -0.06 4.35
N ALA A 81 13.61 -0.26 3.31
CA ALA A 81 12.17 -0.35 3.47
C ALA A 81 11.75 -1.55 4.35
N ASP A 82 10.74 -1.37 5.18
CA ASP A 82 10.14 -2.40 6.05
C ASP A 82 9.04 -3.18 5.33
N TYR A 83 8.37 -2.54 4.36
CA TYR A 83 7.40 -3.16 3.47
C TYR A 83 7.77 -2.84 2.02
N ILE A 84 7.66 -3.83 1.14
CA ILE A 84 7.83 -3.68 -0.31
C ILE A 84 6.51 -4.01 -0.99
N LYS A 85 5.97 -3.04 -1.73
CA LYS A 85 4.61 -3.07 -2.24
C LYS A 85 4.55 -3.03 -3.75
N ALA A 86 3.85 -4.00 -4.35
CA ALA A 86 3.77 -4.18 -5.79
C ALA A 86 2.33 -4.09 -6.30
N GLY A 87 2.05 -3.14 -7.21
CA GLY A 87 0.77 -3.04 -7.91
C GLY A 87 0.68 -4.03 -9.06
N LEU A 88 -0.23 -5.00 -9.03
CA LEU A 88 -0.26 -6.08 -10.03
C LEU A 88 -1.09 -5.70 -11.25
N LYS A 89 -0.42 -5.18 -12.29
CA LYS A 89 -1.07 -4.60 -13.46
C LYS A 89 -1.18 -5.59 -14.64
N THR A 90 -1.78 -6.74 -14.39
CA THR A 90 -1.96 -7.84 -15.38
C THR A 90 -3.35 -8.46 -15.23
N GLU A 91 -3.91 -8.98 -16.32
CA GLU A 91 -5.15 -9.78 -16.31
C GLU A 91 -4.90 -11.25 -15.94
N ASP A 92 -3.65 -11.71 -16.09
CA ASP A 92 -3.26 -13.10 -15.82
C ASP A 92 -2.70 -13.25 -14.42
N THR A 93 -3.42 -13.97 -13.56
CA THR A 93 -3.04 -14.28 -12.18
C THR A 93 -1.83 -15.20 -12.06
N LYS A 94 -1.52 -16.02 -13.07
CA LYS A 94 -0.29 -16.82 -13.10
C LYS A 94 0.93 -15.94 -13.32
N ILE A 95 0.80 -14.91 -14.16
CA ILE A 95 1.85 -13.89 -14.33
C ILE A 95 2.03 -13.12 -13.02
N ALA A 96 0.93 -12.67 -12.40
CA ALA A 96 0.98 -11.98 -11.11
C ALA A 96 1.66 -12.81 -10.01
N GLY A 97 1.30 -14.10 -9.89
CA GLY A 97 1.93 -15.04 -8.97
C GLY A 97 3.41 -15.25 -9.24
N SER A 98 3.82 -15.34 -10.50
CA SER A 98 5.24 -15.49 -10.89
C SER A 98 6.06 -14.24 -10.57
N VAL A 99 5.50 -13.05 -10.81
CA VAL A 99 6.10 -11.77 -10.42
C VAL A 99 6.30 -11.71 -8.92
N MET A 100 5.23 -11.95 -8.14
CA MET A 100 5.30 -11.86 -6.68
C MET A 100 6.22 -12.92 -6.08
N LYS A 101 6.26 -14.13 -6.63
CA LYS A 101 7.17 -15.18 -6.17
C LYS A 101 8.63 -14.78 -6.28
N GLU A 102 9.04 -14.17 -7.40
CA GLU A 102 10.42 -13.69 -7.54
C GLU A 102 10.69 -12.45 -6.67
N VAL A 103 9.72 -11.54 -6.53
CA VAL A 103 9.82 -10.40 -5.61
C VAL A 103 10.04 -10.89 -4.17
N VAL A 104 9.21 -11.81 -3.67
CA VAL A 104 9.36 -12.38 -2.32
C VAL A 104 10.75 -13.03 -2.18
N LYS A 105 11.11 -13.93 -3.10
CA LYS A 105 12.42 -14.60 -3.07
C LYS A 105 13.60 -13.62 -3.01
N GLU A 106 13.53 -12.51 -3.74
CA GLU A 106 14.59 -11.50 -3.72
C GLU A 106 14.61 -10.73 -2.39
N VAL A 107 13.45 -10.25 -1.93
CA VAL A 107 13.32 -9.48 -0.69
C VAL A 107 13.78 -10.28 0.54
N ARG A 108 13.52 -11.59 0.59
CA ARG A 108 13.94 -12.45 1.71
C ARG A 108 15.46 -12.58 1.88
N LYS A 109 16.27 -12.12 0.93
CA LYS A 109 17.74 -12.04 1.06
C LYS A 109 18.20 -10.87 1.93
N TYR A 110 17.30 -9.95 2.24
CA TYR A 110 17.59 -8.70 2.95
C TYR A 110 16.88 -8.66 4.31
N LYS A 111 17.38 -7.78 5.16
CA LYS A 111 16.75 -7.38 6.42
C LYS A 111 16.51 -5.88 6.39
N ASN A 112 15.48 -5.40 7.09
CA ASN A 112 15.29 -3.96 7.28
C ASN A 112 16.40 -3.37 8.19
N LEU A 113 16.34 -2.07 8.44
CA LEU A 113 17.34 -1.40 9.28
C LEU A 113 17.35 -1.87 10.75
N ASN A 114 16.29 -2.54 11.20
CA ASN A 114 16.18 -3.14 12.53
C ASN A 114 16.63 -4.61 12.58
N GLY A 115 17.08 -5.18 11.45
CA GLY A 115 17.48 -6.59 11.36
C GLY A 115 16.31 -7.58 11.22
N GLU A 116 15.10 -7.10 10.98
CA GLU A 116 13.87 -7.89 10.85
C GLU A 116 13.59 -8.28 9.40
N ASN A 117 12.67 -9.23 9.21
CA ASN A 117 12.21 -9.60 7.87
C ASN A 117 11.41 -8.44 7.25
N ILE A 118 11.77 -8.06 6.03
CA ILE A 118 11.00 -7.11 5.22
C ILE A 118 9.72 -7.79 4.75
N LYS A 119 8.57 -7.16 4.95
CA LYS A 119 7.27 -7.66 4.50
C LYS A 119 7.02 -7.33 3.03
N VAL A 120 6.33 -8.22 2.33
CA VAL A 120 5.97 -8.07 0.92
C VAL A 120 4.46 -7.96 0.77
N VAL A 121 4.01 -6.94 0.06
CA VAL A 121 2.60 -6.59 -0.14
C VAL A 121 2.21 -6.79 -1.60
N ALA A 122 1.27 -7.70 -1.86
CA ALA A 122 0.64 -7.86 -3.16
C ALA A 122 -0.59 -6.94 -3.24
N VAL A 123 -0.64 -6.05 -4.23
CA VAL A 123 -1.77 -5.12 -4.41
C VAL A 123 -2.58 -5.48 -5.64
N GLY A 124 -3.85 -5.81 -5.42
CA GLY A 124 -4.89 -5.92 -6.46
C GLY A 124 -5.69 -4.62 -6.58
N PHE A 125 -6.42 -4.47 -7.69
CA PHE A 125 -7.15 -3.24 -7.99
C PHE A 125 -8.67 -3.45 -7.96
N ALA A 126 -9.39 -2.65 -7.18
CA ALA A 126 -10.84 -2.68 -7.07
C ALA A 126 -11.55 -2.41 -8.40
N ASP A 127 -11.00 -1.50 -9.21
CA ASP A 127 -11.47 -1.15 -10.54
C ASP A 127 -10.89 -2.06 -11.64
N TRP A 128 -10.67 -3.35 -11.33
CA TRP A 128 -9.97 -4.31 -12.19
C TRP A 128 -10.49 -4.35 -13.63
N GLN A 129 -11.81 -4.26 -13.83
CA GLN A 129 -12.45 -4.25 -15.16
C GLN A 129 -12.01 -3.06 -16.01
N ARG A 130 -11.84 -1.88 -15.38
CA ARG A 130 -11.39 -0.67 -16.09
C ARG A 130 -9.87 -0.67 -16.24
N ALA A 131 -9.20 -1.29 -15.28
CA ALA A 131 -7.77 -1.37 -15.17
C ALA A 131 -7.15 -2.44 -16.09
N ASN A 132 -7.97 -3.30 -16.70
CA ASN A 132 -7.55 -4.52 -17.40
C ASN A 132 -6.61 -5.33 -16.50
N THR A 133 -7.12 -5.72 -15.32
CA THR A 133 -6.46 -6.61 -14.36
C THR A 133 -7.40 -7.70 -13.88
N PHE A 134 -6.90 -8.62 -13.05
CA PHE A 134 -7.72 -9.70 -12.48
C PHE A 134 -8.63 -9.22 -11.31
N PRO A 135 -9.75 -9.93 -11.03
CA PRO A 135 -10.63 -9.67 -9.90
C PRO A 135 -9.93 -9.77 -8.53
N VAL A 136 -10.31 -8.93 -7.57
CA VAL A 136 -9.63 -8.86 -6.26
C VAL A 136 -9.67 -10.17 -5.47
N GLU A 137 -10.66 -11.02 -5.70
CA GLU A 137 -10.78 -12.34 -5.07
C GLU A 137 -9.68 -13.30 -5.52
N GLU A 138 -9.16 -13.14 -6.74
CA GLU A 138 -8.07 -14.00 -7.22
C GLU A 138 -6.70 -13.59 -6.62
N LEU A 139 -6.64 -12.50 -5.85
CA LEU A 139 -5.44 -12.07 -5.14
C LEU A 139 -5.00 -13.08 -4.07
N TYR A 140 -5.92 -13.92 -3.56
CA TYR A 140 -5.56 -15.00 -2.62
C TYR A 140 -4.57 -16.00 -3.26
N ASP A 141 -4.84 -16.41 -4.50
CA ASP A 141 -4.00 -17.38 -5.20
C ASP A 141 -2.62 -16.82 -5.49
N VAL A 142 -2.54 -15.52 -5.80
CA VAL A 142 -1.26 -14.79 -5.93
C VAL A 142 -0.50 -14.78 -4.60
N GLY A 143 -1.20 -14.48 -3.50
CA GLY A 143 -0.65 -14.51 -2.15
C GLY A 143 -0.08 -15.87 -1.77
N LEU A 144 -0.88 -16.93 -1.92
CA LEU A 144 -0.51 -18.31 -1.60
C LEU A 144 0.64 -18.80 -2.47
N THR A 145 0.62 -18.49 -3.78
CA THR A 145 1.67 -18.90 -4.72
C THR A 145 3.02 -18.24 -4.41
N SER A 146 2.99 -16.97 -3.99
CA SER A 146 4.20 -16.19 -3.72
C SER A 146 4.69 -16.27 -2.29
N ASN A 147 3.82 -16.67 -1.36
CA ASN A 147 4.04 -16.61 0.09
C ASN A 147 4.42 -15.18 0.55
N CYS A 148 3.69 -14.19 0.05
CA CYS A 148 3.78 -12.81 0.51
C CYS A 148 3.08 -12.63 1.87
N ASP A 149 3.28 -11.47 2.50
CA ASP A 149 2.84 -11.25 3.89
C ASP A 149 1.50 -10.52 3.98
N VAL A 150 1.22 -9.65 3.01
CA VAL A 150 0.05 -8.75 3.03
C VAL A 150 -0.65 -8.78 1.68
N LEU A 151 -1.98 -8.88 1.70
CA LEU A 151 -2.83 -8.62 0.53
C LEU A 151 -3.50 -7.27 0.67
N MET A 152 -3.46 -6.47 -0.39
CA MET A 152 -3.99 -5.11 -0.36
C MET A 152 -4.87 -4.81 -1.57
N ILE A 153 -5.95 -4.07 -1.36
CA ILE A 153 -6.79 -3.51 -2.42
C ILE A 153 -6.53 -2.00 -2.56
N ASP A 154 -6.35 -1.51 -3.78
CA ASP A 154 -6.34 -0.06 -4.11
C ASP A 154 -7.17 0.16 -5.39
N THR A 155 -7.27 1.39 -5.89
CA THR A 155 -7.76 1.69 -7.25
C THR A 155 -6.60 1.98 -8.19
N SER A 156 -6.69 1.55 -9.45
CA SER A 156 -5.66 1.80 -10.45
C SER A 156 -5.87 3.16 -11.13
N ILE A 157 -7.08 3.42 -11.60
CA ILE A 157 -7.42 4.67 -12.29
C ILE A 157 -7.80 5.73 -11.26
N LYS A 158 -7.13 6.88 -11.32
CA LYS A 158 -7.29 7.97 -10.35
C LYS A 158 -8.17 9.10 -10.91
N ASP A 159 -9.43 8.77 -11.22
CA ASP A 159 -10.44 9.67 -11.80
C ASP A 159 -11.46 10.21 -10.78
N GLY A 160 -11.09 10.23 -9.49
CA GLY A 160 -11.95 10.71 -8.41
C GLY A 160 -12.92 9.68 -7.84
N LYS A 161 -13.10 8.53 -8.52
CA LYS A 161 -13.83 7.39 -7.97
C LYS A 161 -13.05 6.75 -6.80
N ASN A 162 -13.78 6.25 -5.82
CA ASN A 162 -13.28 5.60 -4.62
C ASN A 162 -13.54 4.09 -4.64
N LEU A 163 -13.01 3.39 -3.65
CA LEU A 163 -13.16 1.94 -3.48
C LEU A 163 -14.60 1.45 -3.63
N PHE A 164 -15.55 2.12 -2.99
CA PHE A 164 -16.96 1.71 -2.95
C PHE A 164 -17.73 1.99 -4.25
N ASP A 165 -17.13 2.69 -5.21
CA ASP A 165 -17.68 2.79 -6.57
C ASP A 165 -17.48 1.49 -7.37
N PHE A 166 -16.62 0.58 -6.89
CA PHE A 166 -16.29 -0.67 -7.58
C PHE A 166 -16.57 -1.93 -6.77
N VAL A 167 -16.46 -1.86 -5.44
CA VAL A 167 -16.57 -3.03 -4.55
C VAL A 167 -17.47 -2.68 -3.37
N LYS A 168 -18.45 -3.52 -3.04
CA LYS A 168 -19.38 -3.29 -1.94
C LYS A 168 -18.73 -3.62 -0.60
N GLU A 169 -19.25 -3.02 0.48
CA GLU A 169 -18.80 -3.30 1.86
C GLU A 169 -18.76 -4.80 2.20
N LYS A 170 -19.80 -5.55 1.80
CA LYS A 170 -19.84 -7.00 2.03
C LYS A 170 -18.71 -7.75 1.31
N GLU A 171 -18.33 -7.29 0.12
CA GLU A 171 -17.24 -7.90 -0.66
C GLU A 171 -15.89 -7.60 -0.01
N ILE A 172 -15.68 -6.37 0.49
CA ILE A 172 -14.48 -6.03 1.29
C ILE A 172 -14.41 -6.83 2.59
N LEU A 173 -15.53 -6.99 3.31
CA LEU A 173 -15.60 -7.82 4.52
C LEU A 173 -15.25 -9.28 4.22
N ASN A 174 -15.82 -9.85 3.17
CA ASN A 174 -15.52 -11.22 2.76
C ASN A 174 -14.05 -11.36 2.35
N PHE A 175 -13.51 -10.35 1.66
CA PHE A 175 -12.12 -10.34 1.26
C PHE A 175 -11.18 -10.36 2.46
N ALA A 176 -11.42 -9.44 3.40
CA ALA A 176 -10.65 -9.31 4.61
C ALA A 176 -10.68 -10.60 5.45
N LYS A 177 -11.87 -11.17 5.68
CA LYS A 177 -12.04 -12.43 6.40
C LYS A 177 -11.31 -13.60 5.76
N THR A 178 -11.41 -13.73 4.45
CA THR A 178 -10.77 -14.83 3.71
C THR A 178 -9.26 -14.69 3.73
N ALA A 179 -8.73 -13.49 3.48
CA ALA A 179 -7.29 -13.22 3.53
C ALA A 179 -6.70 -13.51 4.93
N HIS A 180 -7.36 -13.07 6.01
CA HIS A 180 -6.95 -13.40 7.38
C HIS A 180 -6.99 -14.90 7.67
N ALA A 181 -8.04 -15.60 7.23
CA ALA A 181 -8.15 -17.05 7.41
C ALA A 181 -7.02 -17.82 6.69
N LEU A 182 -6.48 -17.25 5.61
CA LEU A 182 -5.32 -17.77 4.88
C LEU A 182 -3.97 -17.32 5.48
N GLY A 183 -3.98 -16.50 6.54
CA GLY A 183 -2.79 -16.07 7.25
C GLY A 183 -2.15 -14.77 6.74
N PHE A 184 -2.82 -14.02 5.87
CA PHE A 184 -2.34 -12.73 5.38
C PHE A 184 -2.81 -11.58 6.29
N GLU A 185 -1.98 -10.54 6.39
CA GLU A 185 -2.46 -9.22 6.80
C GLU A 185 -3.23 -8.56 5.65
N VAL A 186 -4.14 -7.63 5.97
CA VAL A 186 -5.05 -7.00 5.01
C VAL A 186 -4.89 -5.49 4.98
N GLY A 187 -4.60 -4.97 3.78
CA GLY A 187 -4.58 -3.55 3.48
C GLY A 187 -5.76 -3.11 2.59
N VAL A 188 -6.32 -1.93 2.85
CA VAL A 188 -7.37 -1.35 1.98
C VAL A 188 -7.09 0.13 1.69
N ALA A 189 -7.15 0.52 0.42
CA ALA A 189 -6.99 1.88 -0.07
C ALA A 189 -7.97 2.14 -1.23
N GLY A 190 -7.77 3.24 -1.97
CA GLY A 190 -8.61 3.60 -3.12
C GLY A 190 -9.44 4.86 -2.88
N SER A 191 -8.80 6.03 -2.95
CA SER A 191 -9.42 7.36 -2.79
C SER A 191 -10.33 7.49 -1.56
N LEU A 192 -9.99 6.80 -0.47
CA LEU A 192 -10.77 6.80 0.77
C LEU A 192 -10.81 8.19 1.40
N ARG A 193 -11.95 8.57 1.98
CA ARG A 193 -12.11 9.76 2.84
C ARG A 193 -12.79 9.34 4.15
N ASN A 194 -13.08 10.33 5.02
CA ASN A 194 -13.73 10.11 6.31
C ASN A 194 -14.98 9.22 6.22
N LYS A 195 -15.84 9.44 5.22
CA LYS A 195 -17.08 8.65 5.03
C LYS A 195 -16.77 7.18 4.78
N GLU A 196 -15.85 6.88 3.86
CA GLU A 196 -15.48 5.50 3.52
C GLU A 196 -14.74 4.83 4.68
N ILE A 197 -13.89 5.57 5.38
CA ILE A 197 -13.14 5.08 6.54
C ILE A 197 -14.06 4.73 7.71
N SER A 198 -15.11 5.51 7.97
CA SER A 198 -16.10 5.18 9.01
C SER A 198 -16.83 3.86 8.73
N VAL A 199 -17.02 3.48 7.46
CA VAL A 199 -17.55 2.17 7.09
C VAL A 199 -16.50 1.08 7.32
N LEU A 200 -15.29 1.27 6.77
CA LEU A 200 -14.21 0.27 6.84
C LEU A 200 -13.76 -0.02 8.28
N LYS A 201 -13.83 0.96 9.18
CA LYS A 201 -13.49 0.81 10.59
C LYS A 201 -14.29 -0.31 11.30
N ASN A 202 -15.50 -0.60 10.84
CA ASN A 202 -16.33 -1.66 11.40
C ASN A 202 -15.90 -3.07 10.96
N ILE A 203 -14.97 -3.18 10.01
CA ILE A 203 -14.39 -4.45 9.54
C ILE A 203 -13.08 -4.68 10.30
N LYS A 204 -13.12 -5.54 11.32
CA LYS A 204 -11.99 -5.79 12.24
C LYS A 204 -10.81 -6.50 11.57
N GLU A 205 -11.11 -7.22 10.50
CA GLU A 205 -10.16 -7.93 9.64
C GLU A 205 -9.42 -7.00 8.66
N ILE A 206 -9.49 -5.67 8.82
CA ILE A 206 -8.62 -4.74 8.09
C ILE A 206 -7.52 -4.26 9.03
N ASP A 207 -6.28 -4.65 8.73
CA ASP A 207 -5.11 -4.27 9.50
C ASP A 207 -4.66 -2.84 9.18
N VAL A 208 -4.69 -2.46 7.90
CA VAL A 208 -4.12 -1.20 7.41
C VAL A 208 -5.08 -0.50 6.45
N ILE A 209 -5.28 0.80 6.64
CA ILE A 209 -5.92 1.67 5.64
C ILE A 209 -4.92 2.63 5.02
N GLY A 210 -4.89 2.69 3.69
CA GLY A 210 -3.98 3.52 2.93
C GLY A 210 -4.66 4.78 2.37
N VAL A 211 -4.08 5.95 2.65
CA VAL A 211 -4.58 7.24 2.14
C VAL A 211 -3.48 8.07 1.49
N ARG A 212 -3.93 9.00 0.64
CA ARG A 212 -3.11 10.12 0.17
C ARG A 212 -3.95 11.37 -0.01
N GLY A 213 -4.88 11.34 -0.96
CA GLY A 213 -5.75 12.49 -1.25
C GLY A 213 -6.56 12.94 -0.03
N ALA A 214 -6.97 12.02 0.85
CA ALA A 214 -7.70 12.33 2.08
C ALA A 214 -7.01 13.35 3.00
N VAL A 215 -5.68 13.43 2.90
CA VAL A 215 -4.82 14.26 3.75
C VAL A 215 -4.04 15.29 2.92
N CYS A 216 -4.51 15.57 1.71
CA CYS A 216 -4.03 16.68 0.88
C CYS A 216 -5.12 17.75 0.79
N PRO A 217 -4.78 19.05 0.76
CA PRO A 217 -5.75 20.12 0.51
C PRO A 217 -6.57 19.86 -0.76
N ASN A 218 -7.85 20.24 -0.73
CA ASN A 218 -8.83 20.00 -1.81
C ASN A 218 -9.01 18.53 -2.23
N PHE A 219 -8.54 17.58 -1.41
CA PHE A 219 -8.51 16.15 -1.72
C PHE A 219 -7.69 15.80 -2.97
N GLU A 220 -6.73 16.65 -3.33
CA GLU A 220 -5.97 16.51 -4.55
C GLU A 220 -4.71 15.67 -4.32
N ARG A 221 -4.69 14.44 -4.84
CA ARG A 221 -3.58 13.50 -4.61
C ARG A 221 -2.22 14.02 -5.08
N LYS A 222 -2.16 14.98 -6.00
CA LYS A 222 -0.90 15.59 -6.44
C LYS A 222 -0.44 16.72 -5.53
N GLY A 223 -1.34 17.25 -4.70
CA GLY A 223 -1.05 18.19 -3.64
C GLY A 223 -0.11 17.63 -2.58
N GLU A 224 0.26 18.50 -1.65
CA GLU A 224 1.14 18.21 -0.52
C GLU A 224 0.33 17.65 0.65
N ILE A 225 0.96 16.80 1.47
CA ILE A 225 0.35 16.24 2.68
C ILE A 225 0.24 17.33 3.73
N ASP A 226 -0.95 17.50 4.30
CA ASP A 226 -1.23 18.42 5.39
C ASP A 226 -1.27 17.67 6.73
N LYS A 227 -0.48 18.13 7.70
CA LYS A 227 -0.33 17.44 8.99
C LYS A 227 -1.60 17.45 9.84
N ASP A 228 -2.40 18.52 9.78
CA ASP A 228 -3.61 18.65 10.58
C ASP A 228 -4.70 17.72 10.02
N MET A 229 -4.76 17.58 8.69
CA MET A 229 -5.62 16.58 8.05
C MET A 229 -5.21 15.14 8.37
N VAL A 230 -3.91 14.83 8.45
CA VAL A 230 -3.45 13.50 8.91
C VAL A 230 -3.88 13.25 10.35
N LYS A 231 -3.71 14.25 11.23
CA LYS A 231 -4.09 14.15 12.64
C LYS A 231 -5.60 13.95 12.80
N GLU A 232 -6.42 14.74 12.11
CA GLU A 232 -7.88 14.60 12.15
C GLU A 232 -8.32 13.20 11.71
N LEU A 233 -7.71 12.69 10.62
CA LEU A 233 -8.02 11.36 10.10
C LEU A 233 -7.62 10.26 11.08
N LYS A 234 -6.44 10.40 11.72
CA LYS A 234 -5.95 9.47 12.75
C LYS A 234 -6.90 9.44 13.94
N GLU A 235 -7.34 10.60 14.43
CA GLU A 235 -8.31 10.69 15.52
C GLU A 235 -9.65 10.03 15.14
N ASN A 236 -10.16 10.26 13.93
CA ASN A 236 -11.37 9.58 13.44
C ASN A 236 -11.21 8.04 13.43
N LEU A 237 -10.05 7.56 13.00
CA LEU A 237 -9.75 6.13 13.00
C LEU A 237 -9.72 5.52 14.41
N GLU A 238 -9.48 6.32 15.45
CA GLU A 238 -9.41 5.87 16.85
C GLU A 238 -10.72 6.06 17.64
N ARG A 239 -11.61 6.97 17.24
CA ARG A 239 -12.91 7.23 17.92
C ARG A 239 -13.92 6.07 17.87
N GLU A 240 -14.20 5.42 18.99
CA GLU A 240 -15.19 4.32 19.11
C GLU A 240 -16.54 4.60 18.45
#